data_AF-A0A936PUS4-F1
#
_entry.id   AF-A0A936PUS4-F1
#
_cell.length_a   1.000
_cell.length_b   1.000
_cell.length_c   1.000
_cell.angle_alpha   90.00
_cell.angle_beta   90.00
_cell.angle_gamma   90.00
#
_symmetry.space_group_name_H-M   'P 1'
#
loop_
_entity.id
_entity.type
_entity.pdbx_description
1 polymer ?
#
loop_
_entity_poly.entity_id
_entity_poly.type
_entity_poly.pdbx_seq_one_letter_code
_entity_poly.pdbx_strand_id
1 'polypeptide(L)'
;MDGGIRAFTPDYFAQRVEGPFQDRDPFDPVAQAYFHAVLADAEDCAVDPQGRLRIPNRLRQDAGLDRECVLISVMQWIELWDPARWEATRQQAIHEYARARQQALPATKG
;
A
#
# COMPACT_ATOMS: atom_id res chain seq x y z
N MET A 1 -4.57 -10.12 5.80
CA MET A 1 -3.56 -9.21 5.26
C MET A 1 -3.20 -8.26 6.39
N ASP A 2 -1.96 -8.29 6.89
CA ASP A 2 -1.55 -7.52 8.08
C ASP A 2 -1.08 -6.09 7.74
N GLY A 3 -1.51 -5.58 6.58
CA GLY A 3 -1.03 -4.32 6.01
C GLY A 3 -1.94 -3.10 6.30
N GLY A 4 -1.41 -1.92 6.04
CA GLY A 4 -2.18 -0.67 6.01
C GLY A 4 -3.01 -0.51 4.73
N ILE A 5 -3.95 0.44 4.77
CA ILE A 5 -4.76 0.83 3.61
C ILE A 5 -3.94 1.77 2.75
N ARG A 6 -3.82 1.49 1.45
CA ARG A 6 -3.23 2.42 0.49
C ARG A 6 -4.31 3.26 -0.17
N ALA A 7 -4.10 4.57 -0.23
CA ALA A 7 -4.98 5.48 -0.94
C ALA A 7 -4.20 6.23 -2.02
N PHE A 8 -4.78 6.26 -3.22
CA PHE A 8 -4.18 6.80 -4.43
C PHE A 8 -5.06 7.92 -4.97
N THR A 9 -4.49 8.82 -5.77
CA THR A 9 -5.32 9.63 -6.67
C THR A 9 -5.90 8.73 -7.77
N PRO A 10 -7.10 9.03 -8.31
CA PRO A 10 -7.68 8.23 -9.39
C PRO A 10 -6.76 8.06 -10.59
N ASP A 11 -6.08 9.13 -11.01
CA ASP A 11 -5.13 9.10 -12.12
C ASP A 11 -3.95 8.17 -11.84
N TYR A 12 -3.43 8.18 -10.61
CA TYR A 12 -2.33 7.30 -10.24
C TYR A 12 -2.79 5.84 -10.20
N PHE A 13 -3.97 5.58 -9.65
CA PHE A 13 -4.55 4.23 -9.58
C PHE A 13 -4.73 3.65 -10.99
N ALA A 14 -5.38 4.39 -11.89
CA ALA A 14 -5.61 3.98 -13.27
C ALA A 14 -4.29 3.69 -14.00
N GLN A 15 -3.30 4.58 -13.89
CA GLN A 15 -2.04 4.43 -14.63
C GLN A 15 -1.10 3.37 -14.06
N ARG A 16 -1.03 3.24 -12.73
CA ARG A 16 0.03 2.45 -12.07
C ARG A 16 -0.46 1.17 -11.42
N VAL A 17 -1.74 1.11 -11.03
CA VAL A 17 -2.33 -0.07 -10.40
C VAL A 17 -3.08 -0.88 -11.45
N GLU A 18 -3.96 -0.25 -12.23
CA GLU A 18 -4.74 -0.94 -13.27
C GLU A 18 -4.01 -1.06 -14.61
N GLY A 19 -3.29 -0.02 -15.03
CA GLY A 19 -2.64 0.09 -16.33
C GLY A 19 -1.87 -1.16 -16.79
N PRO A 20 -1.03 -1.79 -15.95
CA PRO A 20 -0.30 -3.01 -16.33
C PRO A 20 -1.18 -4.22 -16.71
N PHE A 21 -2.47 -4.19 -16.40
CA PHE A 21 -3.43 -5.27 -16.62
C PHE A 21 -4.52 -4.93 -17.64
N GLN A 22 -4.59 -3.67 -18.13
CA GLN A 22 -5.62 -3.25 -19.09
C GLN A 22 -5.55 -4.02 -20.42
N ASP A 23 -4.35 -4.37 -20.87
CA ASP A 23 -4.12 -5.09 -22.14
C ASP A 23 -3.86 -6.60 -21.95
N ARG A 24 -4.04 -7.12 -20.72
CA ARG A 24 -3.82 -8.55 -20.44
C ARG A 24 -5.08 -9.36 -20.69
N ASP A 25 -4.90 -10.64 -21.02
CA ASP A 25 -5.99 -11.61 -21.03
C ASP A 25 -6.59 -11.70 -19.60
N PRO A 26 -7.89 -11.44 -19.40
CA PRO A 26 -8.54 -11.55 -18.09
C PRO A 26 -8.55 -12.99 -17.54
N PHE A 27 -8.21 -13.99 -18.36
CA PHE A 27 -8.05 -15.38 -17.97
C PHE A 27 -6.59 -15.79 -17.72
N ASP A 28 -5.63 -14.87 -17.87
CA ASP A 28 -4.25 -15.13 -17.46
C ASP A 28 -4.18 -15.41 -15.95
N PRO A 29 -3.60 -16.55 -15.51
CA PRO A 29 -3.59 -16.92 -14.09
C PRO A 29 -2.91 -15.87 -13.19
N VAL A 30 -1.91 -15.15 -13.70
CA VAL A 30 -1.21 -14.10 -12.94
C VAL A 30 -2.08 -12.85 -12.82
N ALA A 31 -2.76 -12.45 -13.89
CA ALA A 31 -3.73 -11.35 -13.86
C ALA A 31 -4.88 -11.64 -12.89
N GLN A 32 -5.47 -12.85 -12.93
CA GLN A 32 -6.53 -13.25 -12.02
C GLN A 32 -6.08 -13.23 -10.55
N ALA A 33 -4.89 -13.78 -10.27
CA ALA A 33 -4.32 -13.75 -8.92
C ALA A 33 -4.12 -12.31 -8.43
N TYR A 34 -3.64 -11.40 -9.29
CA TYR A 34 -3.49 -9.99 -8.95
C TYR A 34 -4.84 -9.31 -8.70
N PHE A 35 -5.84 -9.56 -9.55
CA PHE A 35 -7.18 -9.01 -9.37
C PHE A 35 -7.78 -9.43 -8.03
N HIS A 36 -7.65 -10.70 -7.64
CA HIS A 36 -8.14 -11.16 -6.35
C HIS A 36 -7.32 -10.67 -5.16
N ALA A 37 -6.00 -10.55 -5.29
CA ALA A 37 -5.13 -10.17 -4.19
C ALA A 37 -5.02 -8.66 -3.97
N VAL A 38 -5.26 -7.85 -5.01
CA VAL A 38 -4.99 -6.41 -4.99
C VAL A 38 -6.21 -5.58 -5.38
N LEU A 39 -6.90 -5.91 -6.48
CA LEU A 39 -8.01 -5.07 -6.97
C LEU A 39 -9.35 -5.39 -6.32
N ALA A 40 -9.58 -6.63 -5.90
CA ALA A 40 -10.82 -7.05 -5.24
C ALA A 40 -11.08 -6.26 -3.95
N ASP A 41 -10.00 -5.72 -3.36
CA ASP A 41 -10.06 -4.89 -2.18
C ASP A 41 -10.02 -3.38 -2.44
N ALA A 42 -10.00 -2.93 -3.69
CA ALA A 42 -10.04 -1.51 -4.02
C ALA A 42 -11.48 -0.96 -3.95
N GLU A 43 -11.62 0.26 -3.43
CA GLU A 43 -12.91 0.95 -3.37
C GLU A 43 -12.71 2.45 -3.61
N ASP A 44 -13.54 3.03 -4.48
CA ASP A 44 -13.55 4.47 -4.71
C ASP A 44 -14.11 5.19 -3.48
N CYS A 45 -13.43 6.25 -3.06
CA CYS A 45 -13.91 7.07 -1.96
C CYS A 45 -13.76 8.56 -2.29
N ALA A 46 -14.87 9.29 -2.16
CA ALA A 46 -14.89 10.73 -2.34
C ALA A 46 -14.32 11.45 -1.11
N VAL A 47 -13.58 12.53 -1.36
CA VAL A 47 -13.14 13.48 -0.34
C VAL A 47 -14.19 14.58 -0.23
N ASP A 48 -14.67 14.84 0.99
CA ASP A 48 -15.63 15.92 1.21
C ASP A 48 -14.98 17.32 1.08
N PRO A 49 -15.76 18.41 0.97
CA PRO A 49 -15.20 19.76 0.85
C PRO A 49 -14.31 20.23 2.02
N GLN A 50 -14.32 19.51 3.14
CA GLN A 50 -13.48 19.78 4.31
C GLN A 50 -12.20 18.92 4.32
N GLY A 51 -11.95 18.17 3.23
CA GLY A 51 -10.77 17.33 3.09
C GLY A 51 -10.87 15.99 3.83
N ARG A 52 -12.07 15.55 4.23
CA ARG A 52 -12.23 14.27 4.94
C ARG A 52 -12.57 13.14 3.98
N LEU A 53 -12.02 11.97 4.28
CA LEU A 53 -12.30 10.70 3.61
C LEU A 53 -13.03 9.76 4.58
N ARG A 54 -14.07 9.06 4.12
CA ARG A 54 -14.73 8.02 4.91
C ARG A 54 -14.20 6.65 4.51
N ILE A 55 -13.33 6.09 5.35
CA ILE A 55 -12.80 4.74 5.12
C ILE A 55 -13.95 3.71 5.20
N PRO A 56 -14.16 2.90 4.15
CA PRO A 56 -15.12 1.81 4.17
C PRO A 56 -14.90 0.87 5.36
N ASN A 57 -15.99 0.40 5.98
CA ASN A 57 -15.92 -0.40 7.21
C ASN A 57 -15.11 -1.69 7.02
N ARG A 58 -15.20 -2.31 5.84
CA ARG A 58 -14.45 -3.52 5.51
C ARG A 58 -12.95 -3.27 5.54
N LEU A 59 -12.47 -2.26 4.81
CA LEU A 59 -11.05 -1.89 4.78
C LEU A 59 -10.54 -1.46 6.16
N ARG A 60 -11.37 -0.76 6.93
CA ARG A 60 -11.08 -0.41 8.33
C ARG A 60 -10.84 -1.67 9.18
N GLN A 61 -11.73 -2.66 9.08
CA GLN A 61 -11.62 -3.93 9.83
C GLN A 61 -10.38 -4.72 9.40
N ASP A 62 -10.15 -4.87 8.10
CA ASP A 62 -9.02 -5.62 7.55
C ASP A 62 -7.67 -5.00 8.00
N ALA A 63 -7.57 -3.67 7.95
CA ALA A 63 -6.39 -2.92 8.37
C ALA A 63 -6.26 -2.77 9.91
N GLY A 64 -7.25 -3.21 10.68
CA GLY A 64 -7.26 -3.09 12.14
C GLY A 64 -7.35 -1.65 12.65
N LEU A 65 -7.91 -0.74 11.86
CA LEU A 65 -8.06 0.66 12.22
C LEU A 65 -9.24 0.86 13.17
N ASP A 66 -9.02 1.55 14.29
CA ASP A 66 -10.07 1.96 15.22
C ASP A 66 -10.08 3.49 15.38
N ARG A 67 -9.63 4.00 16.55
CA ARG A 67 -9.68 5.44 16.87
C ARG A 67 -8.51 6.24 16.31
N GLU A 68 -7.32 5.67 16.35
CA GLU A 68 -6.08 6.32 15.95
C GLU A 68 -5.50 5.63 14.71
N CYS A 69 -4.81 6.41 13.88
CA CYS A 69 -4.10 5.88 12.73
C CYS A 69 -2.82 6.67 12.50
N VAL A 70 -1.84 6.01 11.89
CA VAL A 70 -0.65 6.65 11.35
C VAL A 70 -0.87 6.86 9.86
N LEU A 71 -0.71 8.10 9.41
CA LEU A 71 -0.68 8.44 7.99
C LEU A 71 0.79 8.61 7.57
N ILE A 72 1.17 7.89 6.52
CA ILE A 72 2.46 8.07 5.86
C ILE A 72 2.27 8.46 4.40
N SER A 73 3.18 9.29 3.90
CA SER A 73 3.26 9.61 2.48
C SER A 73 4.38 8.80 1.84
N VAL A 74 4.06 8.13 0.73
CA VAL A 74 4.98 7.30 -0.03
C VAL A 74 4.92 7.76 -1.48
N MET A 75 5.80 8.71 -1.82
CA MET A 75 5.88 9.32 -3.15
C MET A 75 4.55 9.94 -3.62
N GLN A 76 3.73 9.18 -4.35
CA GLN A 76 2.48 9.65 -4.97
C GLN A 76 1.22 9.03 -4.36
N TRP A 77 1.36 8.28 -3.28
CA TRP A 77 0.22 7.73 -2.54
C TRP A 77 0.43 7.91 -1.04
N ILE A 78 -0.63 7.67 -0.29
CA ILE A 78 -0.57 7.63 1.18
C ILE A 78 -0.94 6.25 1.67
N GLU A 79 -0.46 5.91 2.86
CA GLU A 79 -0.89 4.71 3.56
C GLU A 79 -1.43 5.07 4.95
N LEU A 80 -2.49 4.37 5.36
CA LEU A 80 -3.13 4.48 6.67
C LEU A 80 -2.90 3.20 7.43
N TRP A 81 -2.34 3.31 8.63
CA TRP A 81 -1.94 2.17 9.43
C TRP A 81 -2.48 2.23 10.84
N ASP A 82 -2.76 1.06 11.41
CA ASP A 82 -2.81 0.92 12.86
C ASP A 82 -1.43 1.25 13.46
N PRO A 83 -1.33 2.05 14.53
CA PRO A 83 -0.05 2.45 15.10
C PRO A 83 0.88 1.30 15.49
N ALA A 84 0.35 0.22 16.07
CA ALA A 84 1.16 -0.92 16.50
C ALA A 84 1.66 -1.73 15.30
N ARG A 85 0.80 -1.96 14.30
CA ARG A 85 1.19 -2.62 13.04
C ARG A 85 2.23 -1.81 12.28
N TRP A 86 2.10 -0.48 12.23
CA TRP A 86 3.08 0.38 11.59
C TRP A 86 4.44 0.28 12.27
N GLU A 87 4.50 0.35 13.60
CA GLU A 87 5.78 0.30 14.31
C GLU A 87 6.50 -1.03 14.07
N ALA A 88 5.77 -2.16 14.13
CA ALA A 88 6.33 -3.47 13.80
C ALA A 88 6.86 -3.54 12.34
N THR A 89 6.05 -3.06 11.39
CA THR A 89 6.41 -3.02 9.95
C THR A 89 7.64 -2.16 9.72
N ARG A 90 7.68 -0.97 10.33
CA ARG A 90 8.79 -0.02 10.20
C ARG A 90 10.07 -0.57 10.80
N GLN A 91 9.99 -1.21 11.97
CA GLN A 91 11.15 -1.87 12.57
C GLN A 91 11.69 -2.96 11.65
N GLN A 92 10.82 -3.82 11.11
CA GLN A 92 11.24 -4.86 10.16
C GLN A 92 11.92 -4.24 8.92
N ALA A 93 11.31 -3.21 8.32
CA ALA A 93 11.86 -2.53 7.15
C ALA A 93 13.24 -1.92 7.41
N ILE A 94 13.47 -1.34 8.61
CA ILE A 94 14.78 -0.81 9.01
C ILE A 94 15.82 -1.93 9.03
N HIS A 95 15.50 -3.09 9.60
CA HIS A 95 16.42 -4.23 9.66
C HIS A 95 16.74 -4.77 8.27
N GLU A 96 15.72 -4.91 7.41
CA GLU A 96 15.89 -5.37 6.03
C GLU A 96 16.75 -4.40 5.20
N TYR A 97 16.48 -3.09 5.31
CA TYR A 97 17.26 -2.06 4.65
C TYR A 97 18.72 -2.05 5.11
N ALA A 98 18.97 -2.18 6.42
CA ALA A 98 20.33 -2.25 6.96
C ALA A 98 21.09 -3.48 6.41
N ARG A 99 20.42 -4.64 6.33
CA ARG A 99 21.00 -5.87 5.76
C ARG A 99 21.32 -5.72 4.28
N ALA A 100 20.39 -5.16 3.49
CA ALA A 100 20.59 -4.93 2.06
C ALA A 100 21.76 -3.95 1.82
N ARG A 101 21.86 -2.88 2.61
CA ARG A 101 22.96 -1.91 2.51
C ARG A 101 24.33 -2.53 2.80
N GLN A 102 24.44 -3.46 3.76
CA GLN A 102 25.69 -4.16 4.04
C GLN A 102 26.12 -5.06 2.88
N GLN A 103 25.16 -5.65 2.16
CA GLN A 103 25.43 -6.49 0.99
C GLN A 103 25.72 -5.68 -0.28
N ALA A 104 25.27 -4.41 -0.33
CA ALA A 104 25.40 -3.53 -1.49
C ALA A 104 26.64 -2.60 -1.45
N LEU A 105 27.43 -2.56 -0.37
CA LEU A 105 28.70 -1.82 -0.36
C LEU A 105 29.80 -2.66 -1.04
N PRO A 106 30.38 -2.24 -2.18
CA PRO A 106 31.70 -2.74 -2.55
C PRO A 106 32.70 -2.30 -1.48
N ALA A 107 33.56 -3.22 -1.03
CA ALA A 107 34.67 -2.87 -0.15
C ALA A 107 35.47 -1.74 -0.78
N THR A 108 35.44 -0.55 -0.17
CA THR A 108 36.31 0.54 -0.59
C THR A 108 37.74 0.12 -0.24
N LYS A 109 38.48 -0.37 -1.24
CA LYS A 109 39.93 -0.55 -1.11
C LYS A 109 40.53 0.85 -0.94
N GLY A 110 41.21 1.05 0.19
CA GLY A 110 42.05 2.22 0.45
C GLY A 110 43.36 2.18 -0.32
#